data_AF-A0AAD7T9Z7-F1
#
_entry.id   AF-A0AAD7T9Z7-F1
#
_cell.length_a   1.000
_cell.length_b   1.000
_cell.length_c   1.000
_cell.angle_alpha   90.00
_cell.angle_beta   90.00
_cell.angle_gamma   90.00
#
_symmetry.space_group_name_H-M   'P 1'
#
loop_
_entity.id
_entity.type
_entity.pdbx_description
1 polymer ?
#
loop_
_entity_poly.entity_id
_entity_poly.type
_entity_poly.pdbx_seq_one_letter_code
_entity_poly.pdbx_strand_id
1 'polypeptide(L)'
;MSDTEEVEQSEASDTSQVSSLMKKSDPGPCCLQSPTLRANDHVADDCLFCFCLHRLLHAEAYGEEEEKPKFKPSAPKIPDGEKVDFDDIQKKRQNKDLVELQGLIDAHFVHRKKEEEDIIALKDRIEKRRSERSEQHRVRAEKDKERQVKREEERLKREELDAKKRADEDAKKKSALSNMGANYSSYLQKADQKRGGKKQTEREKKKKILSDRRKTLNIDHLNEDKLREKAKELWDWMQTLESEKFDHIEKLKMQKYEVTTLRKRVEELSKLPALLRHSRVPTQVVSIRNRIDDLQKHSKKGAAARRRK
;
A
#
# COMPACT_ATOMS: atom_id res chain seq x y z
N MET A 1 27.65 26.15 -50.91
CA MET A 1 27.07 25.38 -52.03
C MET A 1 27.73 24.01 -51.98
N SER A 2 26.90 22.96 -51.97
CA SER A 2 27.23 21.51 -51.94
C SER A 2 27.90 21.06 -50.63
N ASP A 3 27.48 20.00 -49.93
CA ASP A 3 27.07 18.67 -50.42
C ASP A 3 25.79 18.09 -49.78
N THR A 4 25.19 17.23 -50.58
CA THR A 4 24.06 16.31 -50.42
C THR A 4 24.44 15.06 -49.62
N GLU A 5 23.55 14.57 -48.74
CA GLU A 5 23.36 13.12 -48.53
C GLU A 5 21.87 12.81 -48.30
N GLU A 6 21.34 11.99 -49.19
CA GLU A 6 20.08 11.26 -49.10
C GLU A 6 20.28 10.00 -48.22
N VAL A 7 19.29 9.65 -47.40
CA VAL A 7 19.03 8.25 -47.04
C VAL A 7 17.54 7.99 -47.15
N GLU A 8 17.22 7.12 -48.09
CA GLU A 8 15.92 6.54 -48.42
C GLU A 8 15.39 5.54 -47.36
N GLN A 9 14.06 5.56 -47.23
CA GLN A 9 13.10 4.45 -47.10
C GLN A 9 13.34 3.28 -46.13
N SER A 10 12.34 3.04 -45.27
CA SER A 10 11.45 1.89 -45.47
C SER A 10 10.18 2.00 -44.63
N GLU A 11 9.05 1.92 -45.31
CA GLU A 11 7.73 1.68 -44.73
C GLU A 11 7.65 0.22 -44.25
N ALA A 12 7.08 0.00 -43.07
CA ALA A 12 6.63 -1.32 -42.64
C ALA A 12 5.33 -1.18 -41.83
N SER A 13 4.22 -1.28 -42.57
CA SER A 13 2.95 -1.92 -42.21
C SER A 13 2.79 -2.43 -40.77
N ASP A 14 2.03 -1.69 -39.95
CA ASP A 14 1.44 -2.22 -38.72
C ASP A 14 0.08 -2.85 -39.09
N THR A 15 0.12 -4.15 -39.36
CA THR A 15 -1.09 -4.96 -39.56
C THR A 15 -1.06 -6.13 -38.60
N SER A 16 -2.21 -6.31 -37.96
CA SER A 16 -2.77 -7.58 -37.50
C SER A 16 -2.59 -7.97 -36.03
N GLN A 17 -3.76 -8.28 -35.46
CA GLN A 17 -4.04 -9.28 -34.44
C GLN A 17 -3.92 -8.85 -32.98
N VAL A 18 -4.98 -8.14 -32.54
CA VAL A 18 -5.57 -8.42 -31.23
C VAL A 18 -6.46 -9.65 -31.40
N SER A 19 -5.94 -10.83 -31.05
CA SER A 19 -6.76 -12.03 -30.87
C SER A 19 -6.44 -12.70 -29.52
N SER A 20 -7.52 -12.86 -28.77
CA SER A 20 -7.83 -13.97 -27.85
C SER A 20 -6.78 -14.38 -26.80
N LEU A 21 -7.15 -14.24 -25.52
CA LEU A 21 -7.29 -15.44 -24.70
C LEU A 21 -8.22 -15.20 -23.50
N MET A 22 -9.41 -15.76 -23.61
CA MET A 22 -10.25 -16.16 -22.47
C MET A 22 -9.43 -17.12 -21.60
N LYS A 23 -9.18 -16.77 -20.34
CA LYS A 23 -8.83 -17.76 -19.32
C LYS A 23 -10.09 -18.17 -18.56
N LYS A 24 -10.51 -19.40 -18.84
CA LYS A 24 -11.39 -20.22 -18.01
C LYS A 24 -10.81 -20.30 -16.60
N SER A 25 -11.66 -20.24 -15.59
CA SER A 25 -11.35 -20.71 -14.25
C SER A 25 -12.56 -21.53 -13.81
N ASP A 26 -12.37 -22.85 -13.78
CA ASP A 26 -13.34 -23.79 -13.23
C ASP A 26 -13.41 -23.65 -11.70
N PRO A 27 -14.59 -23.84 -11.09
CA PRO A 27 -14.79 -23.69 -9.65
C PRO A 27 -14.42 -24.98 -8.88
N GLY A 28 -13.61 -24.84 -7.83
CA GLY A 28 -13.34 -25.90 -6.85
C GLY A 28 -14.50 -26.11 -5.85
N PRO A 29 -14.61 -27.30 -5.22
CA PRO A 29 -15.83 -27.77 -4.58
C PRO A 29 -15.96 -27.30 -3.13
N CYS A 30 -17.17 -26.91 -2.73
CA CYS A 30 -17.55 -26.70 -1.34
C CYS A 30 -18.44 -27.85 -0.86
N CYS A 31 -18.35 -28.14 0.44
CA CYS A 31 -19.28 -28.90 1.31
C CYS A 31 -18.87 -30.34 1.70
N LEU A 32 -18.09 -30.44 2.78
CA LEU A 32 -18.13 -31.56 3.74
C LEU A 32 -19.27 -31.33 4.76
N GLN A 33 -19.84 -32.43 5.25
CA GLN A 33 -21.09 -32.57 6.00
C GLN A 33 -21.18 -31.89 7.40
N SER A 34 -22.36 -31.29 7.68
CA SER A 34 -23.27 -31.20 8.86
C SER A 34 -22.85 -31.66 10.30
N PRO A 35 -23.70 -31.50 11.37
CA PRO A 35 -24.50 -30.35 11.89
C PRO A 35 -24.45 -30.20 13.44
N THR A 36 -24.99 -29.12 14.04
CA THR A 36 -25.74 -29.17 15.33
C THR A 36 -26.56 -27.88 15.61
N LEU A 37 -27.76 -28.09 16.17
CA LEU A 37 -28.86 -27.15 16.46
C LEU A 37 -28.65 -26.28 17.72
N ARG A 38 -29.15 -25.03 17.72
CA ARG A 38 -30.14 -24.52 18.71
C ARG A 38 -30.66 -23.10 18.40
N ALA A 39 -31.90 -22.89 18.82
CA ALA A 39 -32.83 -21.78 18.59
C ALA A 39 -32.42 -20.39 19.13
N ASN A 40 -32.83 -19.31 18.43
CA ASN A 40 -33.85 -18.34 18.88
C ASN A 40 -33.94 -17.09 17.96
N ASP A 41 -35.18 -16.69 17.70
CA ASP A 41 -35.73 -15.35 17.43
C ASP A 41 -35.30 -14.49 16.22
N HIS A 42 -36.29 -14.31 15.35
CA HIS A 42 -36.61 -13.17 14.48
C HIS A 42 -35.67 -11.94 14.49
N VAL A 43 -34.93 -11.73 13.40
CA VAL A 43 -35.16 -10.62 12.45
C VAL A 43 -34.78 -11.13 11.05
N ALA A 44 -35.77 -11.17 10.16
CA ALA A 44 -35.58 -11.48 8.75
C ALA A 44 -35.08 -10.23 8.04
N ASP A 45 -33.96 -10.35 7.32
CA ASP A 45 -33.70 -9.77 6.00
C ASP A 45 -32.20 -9.86 5.70
N ASP A 46 -31.74 -11.07 5.34
CA ASP A 46 -30.51 -11.28 4.57
C ASP A 46 -30.37 -12.77 4.23
N CYS A 47 -31.07 -13.23 3.18
CA CYS A 47 -30.66 -14.42 2.42
C CYS A 47 -31.37 -14.52 1.06
N LEU A 48 -31.20 -13.53 0.18
CA LEU A 48 -31.69 -13.60 -1.21
C LEU A 48 -30.63 -14.15 -2.18
N PHE A 49 -29.78 -15.09 -1.73
CA PHE A 49 -28.71 -15.64 -2.56
C PHE A 49 -28.58 -17.16 -2.53
N CYS A 50 -29.60 -17.92 -2.11
CA CYS A 50 -29.48 -19.38 -2.08
C CYS A 50 -30.73 -20.17 -2.48
N PHE A 51 -31.50 -19.73 -3.48
CA PHE A 51 -32.53 -20.61 -4.10
C PHE A 51 -32.90 -20.26 -5.56
N CYS A 52 -31.92 -20.04 -6.43
CA CYS A 52 -32.19 -19.82 -7.88
C CYS A 52 -31.24 -20.60 -8.81
N LEU A 53 -30.90 -21.85 -8.45
CA LEU A 53 -30.28 -22.78 -9.40
C LEU A 53 -31.04 -24.11 -9.55
N HIS A 54 -32.35 -24.13 -9.28
CA HIS A 54 -33.20 -25.28 -9.61
C HIS A 54 -34.61 -24.93 -10.12
N ARG A 55 -34.80 -23.75 -10.73
CA ARG A 55 -36.06 -23.41 -11.39
C ARG A 55 -35.89 -22.31 -12.43
N LEU A 56 -35.15 -22.58 -13.51
CA LEU A 56 -35.07 -21.71 -14.68
C LEU A 56 -34.74 -22.50 -15.97
N LEU A 57 -35.33 -23.69 -16.07
CA LEU A 57 -35.74 -24.27 -17.35
C LEU A 57 -37.24 -24.47 -17.21
N HIS A 58 -38.01 -23.80 -18.08
CA HIS A 58 -39.47 -23.65 -18.14
C HIS A 58 -40.04 -22.33 -17.60
N ALA A 59 -40.88 -21.72 -18.45
CA ALA A 59 -41.54 -20.40 -18.39
C ALA A 59 -40.60 -19.27 -18.85
N GLU A 60 -40.69 -18.76 -20.07
CA GLU A 60 -41.90 -18.23 -20.71
C GLU A 60 -42.05 -18.71 -22.16
N ALA A 61 -43.06 -19.57 -22.38
CA ALA A 61 -43.71 -19.72 -23.67
C ALA A 61 -45.08 -19.03 -23.52
N TYR A 62 -45.22 -17.85 -24.11
CA TYR A 62 -46.52 -17.20 -24.33
C TYR A 62 -46.57 -16.77 -25.79
N GLY A 63 -47.34 -17.51 -26.56
CA GLY A 63 -47.77 -17.22 -27.92
C GLY A 63 -49.02 -18.06 -28.16
N GLU A 64 -50.16 -17.37 -28.25
CA GLU A 64 -51.51 -17.88 -28.54
C GLU A 64 -51.55 -19.15 -29.39
N GLU A 65 -52.14 -20.22 -28.85
CA GLU A 65 -52.73 -21.29 -29.66
C GLU A 65 -54.02 -20.75 -30.30
N GLU A 66 -53.94 -20.30 -31.56
CA GLU A 66 -55.09 -20.39 -32.46
C GLU A 66 -55.11 -21.79 -33.11
N GLU A 67 -56.19 -22.53 -32.85
CA GLU A 67 -56.54 -23.76 -33.56
C GLU A 67 -56.61 -23.50 -35.07
N LYS A 68 -55.64 -24.03 -35.82
CA LYS A 68 -55.72 -24.08 -37.29
C LYS A 68 -56.26 -25.45 -37.73
N PRO A 69 -57.35 -25.50 -38.52
CA PRO A 69 -58.10 -26.72 -38.79
C PRO A 69 -57.32 -27.71 -39.66
N LYS A 70 -57.58 -29.01 -39.44
CA LYS A 70 -57.09 -30.11 -40.28
C LYS A 70 -57.48 -29.89 -41.75
N PHE A 71 -56.51 -29.47 -42.57
CA PHE A 71 -56.65 -29.37 -44.01
C PHE A 71 -56.52 -30.76 -44.64
N LYS A 72 -57.64 -31.28 -45.19
CA LYS A 72 -57.63 -32.42 -46.12
C LYS A 72 -57.22 -31.89 -47.50
N PRO A 73 -56.28 -32.51 -48.23
CA PRO A 73 -56.04 -32.11 -49.62
C PRO A 73 -57.23 -32.56 -50.46
N SER A 74 -58.14 -31.64 -50.78
CA SER A 74 -59.13 -31.87 -51.84
C SER A 74 -58.41 -31.65 -53.18
N ALA A 75 -58.40 -32.69 -54.00
CA ALA A 75 -57.82 -32.67 -55.34
C ALA A 75 -58.40 -31.51 -56.17
N PRO A 76 -57.56 -30.64 -56.76
CA PRO A 76 -58.02 -29.61 -57.67
C PRO A 76 -58.75 -30.24 -58.87
N LYS A 77 -60.04 -29.93 -59.03
CA LYS A 77 -60.77 -30.21 -60.27
C LYS A 77 -60.24 -29.28 -61.35
N ILE A 78 -59.66 -29.87 -62.37
CA ILE A 78 -59.26 -29.21 -63.62
C ILE A 78 -60.55 -28.95 -64.42
N PRO A 79 -60.94 -27.70 -64.71
CA PRO A 79 -61.82 -27.43 -65.84
C PRO A 79 -60.97 -27.47 -67.12
N ASP A 80 -61.36 -28.39 -68.00
CA ASP A 80 -60.79 -28.57 -69.33
C ASP A 80 -60.86 -27.28 -70.16
N GLY A 81 -59.76 -26.99 -70.85
CA GLY A 81 -59.86 -26.38 -72.18
C GLY A 81 -59.61 -24.89 -72.32
N GLU A 82 -58.63 -24.32 -71.63
CA GLU A 82 -57.94 -23.12 -72.11
C GLU A 82 -56.43 -23.35 -72.00
N LYS A 83 -55.68 -23.08 -73.08
CA LYS A 83 -54.26 -23.43 -73.20
C LYS A 83 -53.49 -22.98 -71.95
N VAL A 84 -53.09 -23.96 -71.14
CA VAL A 84 -52.25 -23.74 -69.99
C VAL A 84 -50.85 -23.43 -70.51
N ASP A 85 -50.52 -22.15 -70.63
CA ASP A 85 -49.19 -21.71 -71.06
C ASP A 85 -48.17 -22.13 -70.00
N PHE A 86 -47.37 -23.16 -70.32
CA PHE A 86 -46.33 -23.68 -69.43
C PHE A 86 -45.30 -22.61 -69.04
N ASP A 87 -45.08 -21.62 -69.91
CA ASP A 87 -44.26 -20.44 -69.63
C ASP A 87 -44.86 -19.55 -68.53
N ASP A 88 -46.18 -19.42 -68.45
CA ASP A 88 -46.85 -18.61 -67.41
C ASP A 88 -46.78 -19.30 -66.04
N ILE A 89 -46.88 -20.62 -66.00
CA ILE A 89 -46.67 -21.40 -64.77
C ILE A 89 -45.22 -21.27 -64.28
N GLN A 90 -44.24 -21.33 -65.19
CA GLN A 90 -42.83 -21.21 -64.84
C GLN A 90 -42.49 -19.79 -64.36
N LYS A 91 -43.02 -18.74 -65.01
CA LYS A 91 -42.90 -17.35 -64.54
C LYS A 91 -43.58 -17.12 -63.18
N LYS A 92 -44.76 -17.69 -62.95
CA LYS A 92 -45.44 -17.61 -61.64
C LYS A 92 -44.64 -18.30 -60.53
N ARG A 93 -43.98 -19.42 -60.82
CA ARG A 93 -43.06 -20.07 -59.88
C ARG A 93 -41.85 -19.18 -59.57
N GLN A 94 -41.17 -18.68 -60.60
CA GLN A 94 -40.01 -17.80 -60.42
C GLN A 94 -40.37 -16.52 -59.65
N ASN A 95 -41.51 -15.90 -59.96
CA ASN A 95 -41.98 -14.71 -59.23
C ASN A 95 -42.32 -15.03 -57.77
N LYS A 96 -42.91 -16.19 -57.48
CA LYS A 96 -43.15 -16.63 -56.11
C LYS A 96 -41.83 -16.82 -55.35
N ASP A 97 -40.87 -17.51 -55.96
CA ASP A 97 -39.57 -17.77 -55.36
C ASP A 97 -38.82 -16.45 -55.10
N LEU A 98 -38.88 -15.48 -56.02
CA LEU A 98 -38.29 -14.15 -55.82
C LEU A 98 -38.95 -13.36 -54.68
N VAL A 99 -40.29 -13.41 -54.56
CA VAL A 99 -41.01 -12.76 -53.47
C VAL A 99 -40.74 -13.43 -52.12
N GLU A 100 -40.65 -14.76 -52.08
CA GLU A 100 -40.31 -15.53 -50.88
C GLU A 100 -38.88 -15.26 -50.44
N LEU A 101 -37.93 -15.23 -51.38
CA LEU A 101 -36.53 -14.87 -51.10
C LEU A 101 -36.42 -13.42 -50.58
N GLN A 102 -37.13 -12.47 -51.18
CA GLN A 102 -37.16 -11.09 -50.70
C GLN A 102 -37.74 -11.00 -49.27
N GLY A 103 -38.82 -11.74 -49.01
CA GLY A 103 -39.43 -11.81 -47.67
C GLY A 103 -38.49 -12.40 -46.61
N LEU A 104 -37.71 -13.43 -46.95
CA LEU A 104 -36.70 -14.01 -46.06
C LEU A 104 -35.54 -13.06 -45.80
N ILE A 105 -35.09 -12.33 -46.83
CA ILE A 105 -34.04 -11.31 -46.71
C ILE A 105 -34.50 -10.20 -45.75
N ASP A 106 -35.70 -9.66 -45.95
CA ASP A 106 -36.24 -8.59 -45.12
C ASP A 106 -36.50 -9.06 -43.68
N ALA A 107 -37.06 -10.27 -43.51
CA ALA A 107 -37.25 -10.87 -42.19
C ALA A 107 -35.92 -11.06 -41.44
N HIS A 108 -34.85 -11.48 -42.13
CA HIS A 108 -33.53 -11.63 -41.52
C HIS A 108 -32.96 -10.29 -41.07
N PHE A 109 -33.06 -9.23 -41.89
CA PHE A 109 -32.59 -7.90 -41.50
C PHE A 109 -33.40 -7.30 -40.36
N VAL A 110 -34.72 -7.41 -40.39
CA VAL A 110 -35.59 -6.91 -39.32
C VAL A 110 -35.33 -7.65 -38.01
N HIS A 111 -35.18 -8.98 -38.06
CA HIS A 111 -34.87 -9.78 -36.89
C HIS A 111 -33.52 -9.41 -36.29
N ARG A 112 -32.46 -9.37 -37.11
CA ARG A 112 -31.10 -8.98 -36.68
C ARG A 112 -31.06 -7.57 -36.10
N LYS A 113 -31.72 -6.61 -36.75
CA LYS A 113 -31.78 -5.23 -36.27
C LYS A 113 -32.48 -5.13 -34.91
N LYS A 114 -33.59 -5.85 -34.73
CA LYS A 114 -34.32 -5.89 -33.46
C LYS A 114 -33.48 -6.52 -32.35
N GLU A 115 -32.80 -7.64 -32.64
CA GLU A 115 -31.90 -8.28 -31.69
C GLU A 115 -30.70 -7.38 -31.32
N GLU A 116 -30.12 -6.67 -32.29
CA GLU A 116 -29.03 -5.74 -32.05
C GLU A 116 -29.46 -4.55 -31.17
N GLU A 117 -30.63 -3.97 -31.45
CA GLU A 117 -31.23 -2.91 -30.62
C GLU A 117 -31.50 -3.40 -29.18
N ASP A 118 -32.03 -4.61 -29.01
CA ASP A 118 -32.28 -5.20 -27.68
C ASP A 118 -30.97 -5.49 -26.92
N ILE A 119 -29.94 -6.00 -27.60
CA ILE A 119 -28.63 -6.24 -27.02
C ILE A 119 -27.95 -4.92 -26.62
N ILE A 120 -28.05 -3.89 -27.45
CA ILE A 120 -27.51 -2.55 -27.14
C ILE A 120 -28.24 -1.97 -25.92
N ALA A 121 -29.57 -2.00 -25.90
CA ALA A 121 -30.35 -1.51 -24.76
C ALA A 121 -30.03 -2.27 -23.45
N LEU A 122 -29.78 -3.58 -23.52
CA LEU A 122 -29.35 -4.37 -22.37
C LEU A 122 -27.93 -3.98 -21.90
N LYS A 123 -26.98 -3.82 -22.83
CA LYS A 123 -25.61 -3.38 -22.52
C LYS A 123 -25.61 -2.00 -21.88
N ASP A 124 -26.38 -1.06 -22.39
CA ASP A 124 -26.49 0.29 -21.83
C ASP A 124 -27.07 0.27 -20.41
N ARG A 125 -28.07 -0.56 -20.14
CA ARG A 125 -28.61 -0.74 -18.77
C ARG A 125 -27.59 -1.39 -17.82
N ILE A 126 -26.76 -2.30 -18.30
CA ILE A 126 -25.71 -2.92 -17.49
C ILE A 126 -24.60 -1.90 -17.20
N GLU A 127 -24.17 -1.16 -18.23
CA GLU A 127 -23.11 -0.17 -18.12
C GLU A 127 -23.55 0.98 -17.21
N LYS A 128 -24.78 1.47 -17.34
CA LYS A 128 -25.37 2.44 -16.42
C LYS A 128 -25.37 1.95 -14.96
N ARG A 129 -25.74 0.69 -14.70
CA ARG A 129 -25.69 0.13 -13.34
C ARG A 129 -24.26 -0.05 -12.83
N ARG A 130 -23.29 -0.32 -13.70
CA ARG A 130 -21.86 -0.42 -13.35
C ARG A 130 -21.29 0.96 -13.00
N SER A 131 -21.57 1.97 -13.83
CA SER A 131 -21.14 3.34 -13.59
C SER A 131 -21.77 3.90 -12.32
N GLU A 132 -23.06 3.67 -12.08
CA GLU A 132 -23.74 4.05 -10.83
C GLU A 132 -23.11 3.41 -9.59
N ARG A 133 -22.77 2.12 -9.64
CA ARG A 133 -22.06 1.47 -8.51
C ARG A 133 -20.66 2.06 -8.30
N SER A 134 -19.91 2.26 -9.38
CA SER A 134 -18.58 2.88 -9.33
C SER A 134 -18.65 4.28 -8.71
N GLU A 135 -19.63 5.08 -9.13
CA GLU A 135 -19.87 6.42 -8.64
C GLU A 135 -20.28 6.40 -7.15
N GLN A 136 -21.15 5.49 -6.74
CA GLN A 136 -21.50 5.31 -5.32
C GLN A 136 -20.29 4.94 -4.47
N HIS A 137 -19.40 4.07 -4.97
CA HIS A 137 -18.16 3.74 -4.27
C HIS A 137 -17.23 4.95 -4.19
N ARG A 138 -17.10 5.75 -5.25
CA ARG A 138 -16.31 6.98 -5.27
C ARG A 138 -16.82 7.99 -4.25
N VAL A 139 -18.13 8.26 -4.23
CA VAL A 139 -18.76 9.19 -3.29
C VAL A 139 -18.62 8.71 -1.84
N ARG A 140 -18.76 7.39 -1.57
CA ARG A 140 -18.53 6.85 -0.22
C ARG A 140 -17.06 7.03 0.20
N ALA A 141 -16.12 6.69 -0.66
CA ALA A 141 -14.69 6.84 -0.40
C ALA A 141 -14.28 8.31 -0.18
N GLU A 142 -14.84 9.24 -0.96
CA GLU A 142 -14.59 10.67 -0.82
C GLU A 142 -15.15 11.21 0.51
N LYS A 143 -16.38 10.86 0.87
CA LYS A 143 -16.97 11.23 2.18
C LYS A 143 -16.19 10.63 3.35
N ASP A 144 -15.68 9.41 3.22
CA ASP A 144 -14.83 8.80 4.25
C ASP A 144 -13.48 9.52 4.38
N LYS A 145 -12.87 9.88 3.24
CA LYS A 145 -11.63 10.65 3.22
C LYS A 145 -11.83 12.05 3.82
N GLU A 146 -12.92 12.73 3.48
CA GLU A 146 -13.28 14.04 4.05
C GLU A 146 -13.48 13.96 5.58
N ARG A 147 -14.17 12.93 6.07
CA ARG A 147 -14.30 12.69 7.52
C ARG A 147 -12.95 12.45 8.21
N GLN A 148 -12.05 11.73 7.55
CA GLN A 148 -10.70 11.50 8.07
C GLN A 148 -9.90 12.80 8.10
N VAL A 149 -9.90 13.56 7.01
CA VAL A 149 -9.23 14.86 6.90
C VAL A 149 -9.76 15.83 7.96
N LYS A 150 -11.08 15.95 8.13
CA LYS A 150 -11.66 16.80 9.18
C LYS A 150 -11.22 16.40 10.60
N ARG A 151 -11.13 15.10 10.89
CA ARG A 151 -10.62 14.59 12.17
C ARG A 151 -9.13 14.90 12.36
N GLU A 152 -8.35 14.82 11.29
CA GLU A 152 -6.92 15.14 11.33
C GLU A 152 -6.66 16.64 11.41
N GLU A 153 -7.42 17.47 10.71
CA GLU A 153 -7.37 18.93 10.78
C GLU A 153 -7.80 19.45 12.16
N GLU A 154 -8.85 18.89 12.76
CA GLU A 154 -9.25 19.24 14.13
C GLU A 154 -8.17 18.82 15.14
N ARG A 155 -7.56 17.64 14.95
CA ARG A 155 -6.42 17.19 15.77
C ARG A 155 -5.21 18.13 15.60
N LEU A 156 -4.88 18.50 14.37
CA LEU A 156 -3.77 19.41 14.06
C LEU A 156 -4.02 20.81 14.62
N LYS A 157 -5.23 21.35 14.49
CA LYS A 157 -5.59 22.66 15.06
C LYS A 157 -5.55 22.65 16.58
N ARG A 158 -5.96 21.55 17.22
CA ARG A 158 -5.83 21.37 18.67
C ARG A 158 -4.37 21.25 19.09
N GLU A 159 -3.56 20.50 18.35
CA GLU A 159 -2.12 20.38 18.57
C GLU A 159 -1.40 21.72 18.37
N GLU A 160 -1.82 22.53 17.40
CA GLU A 160 -1.28 23.87 17.13
C GLU A 160 -1.63 24.86 18.23
N LEU A 161 -2.88 24.85 18.71
CA LEU A 161 -3.31 25.69 19.84
C LEU A 161 -2.63 25.27 21.15
N ASP A 162 -2.47 23.98 21.41
CA ASP A 162 -1.76 23.47 22.57
C ASP A 162 -0.24 23.71 22.48
N ALA A 163 0.34 23.65 21.27
CA ALA A 163 1.73 24.00 21.03
C ALA A 163 1.97 25.50 21.23
N LYS A 164 1.07 26.37 20.75
CA LYS A 164 1.15 27.81 20.96
C LYS A 164 1.00 28.18 22.43
N LYS A 165 0.02 27.60 23.13
CA LYS A 165 -0.12 27.78 24.59
C LYS A 165 1.09 27.28 25.36
N ARG A 166 1.68 26.15 24.97
CA ARG A 166 2.93 25.66 25.59
C ARG A 166 4.12 26.56 25.29
N ALA A 167 4.25 27.09 24.07
CA ALA A 167 5.30 28.03 23.72
C ALA A 167 5.17 29.33 24.51
N ASP A 168 3.95 29.85 24.68
CA ASP A 168 3.69 31.06 25.47
C ASP A 168 3.94 30.82 26.98
N GLU A 169 3.53 29.66 27.51
CA GLU A 169 3.80 29.24 28.89
C GLU A 169 5.30 28.99 29.13
N ASP A 170 6.01 28.36 28.19
CA ASP A 170 7.46 28.13 28.30
C ASP A 170 8.25 29.42 28.11
N ALA A 171 7.79 30.36 27.29
CA ALA A 171 8.38 31.70 27.19
C ALA A 171 8.19 32.50 28.49
N LYS A 172 6.99 32.47 29.07
CA LYS A 172 6.70 33.09 30.38
C LYS A 172 7.48 32.41 31.51
N LYS A 173 7.55 31.08 31.52
CA LYS A 173 8.33 30.30 32.50
C LYS A 173 9.83 30.53 32.32
N LYS A 174 10.36 30.57 31.10
CA LYS A 174 11.77 30.87 30.82
C LYS A 174 12.10 32.30 31.23
N SER A 175 11.21 33.26 31.00
CA SER A 175 11.36 34.63 31.49
C SER A 175 11.39 34.67 33.03
N ALA A 176 10.50 33.94 33.71
CA ALA A 176 10.47 33.87 35.18
C ALA A 176 11.63 33.05 35.79
N LEU A 177 12.08 31.98 35.13
CA LEU A 177 13.13 31.06 35.61
C LEU A 177 14.54 31.52 35.24
N SER A 178 14.71 32.34 34.20
CA SER A 178 15.97 33.04 33.95
C SER A 178 16.31 34.03 35.08
N ASN A 179 15.35 34.33 35.96
CA ASN A 179 15.52 35.12 37.18
C ASN A 179 15.76 34.27 38.44
N MET A 180 15.66 32.92 38.39
CA MET A 180 15.68 32.04 39.58
C MET A 180 16.71 30.89 39.55
N GLY A 181 17.71 30.96 38.65
CA GLY A 181 18.96 30.19 38.82
C GLY A 181 19.13 28.96 37.91
N ALA A 182 20.41 28.71 37.57
CA ALA A 182 20.89 27.89 36.46
C ALA A 182 20.60 26.37 36.54
N ASN A 183 20.10 25.85 37.66
CA ASN A 183 19.91 24.40 37.85
C ASN A 183 18.57 23.86 37.31
N TYR A 184 17.52 24.69 37.21
CA TYR A 184 16.22 24.25 36.67
C TYR A 184 16.20 24.24 35.13
N SER A 185 17.09 25.00 34.49
CA SER A 185 17.24 25.12 33.04
C SER A 185 17.59 23.80 32.34
N SER A 186 18.36 22.92 33.00
CA SER A 186 18.75 21.61 32.44
C SER A 186 17.58 20.62 32.33
N TYR A 187 16.62 20.68 33.25
CA TYR A 187 15.47 19.77 33.26
C TYR A 187 14.47 20.11 32.15
N LEU A 188 14.24 21.40 31.89
CA LEU A 188 13.38 21.85 30.79
C LEU A 188 13.99 21.55 29.42
N GLN A 189 15.31 21.69 29.23
CA GLN A 189 15.96 21.31 27.96
C GLN A 189 15.84 19.80 27.64
N LYS A 190 15.87 18.94 28.67
CA LYS A 190 15.61 17.49 28.50
C LYS A 190 14.15 17.19 28.20
N ALA A 191 13.22 17.97 28.73
CA ALA A 191 11.79 17.83 28.46
C ALA A 191 11.41 18.32 27.05
N ASP A 192 12.03 19.41 26.59
CA ASP A 192 11.81 20.00 25.27
C ASP A 192 12.33 19.08 24.15
N GLN A 193 13.49 18.45 24.34
CA GLN A 193 13.99 17.39 23.43
C GLN A 193 13.09 16.15 23.33
N LYS A 194 12.18 15.95 24.29
CA LYS A 194 11.15 14.89 24.26
C LYS A 194 9.80 15.36 23.71
N ARG A 195 9.54 16.68 23.64
CA ARG A 195 8.21 17.24 23.37
C ARG A 195 8.13 18.05 22.07
N GLY A 196 9.24 18.63 21.61
CA GLY A 196 9.34 19.41 20.37
C GLY A 196 9.87 18.56 19.21
N GLY A 197 8.96 18.04 18.40
CA GLY A 197 9.28 17.25 17.20
C GLY A 197 9.64 15.82 17.55
N LYS A 198 8.77 14.87 17.16
CA LYS A 198 9.02 13.44 17.26
C LYS A 198 10.21 13.10 16.36
N LYS A 199 11.45 13.32 16.84
CA LYS A 199 12.66 12.79 16.22
C LYS A 199 12.38 11.32 16.05
N GLN A 200 12.28 10.88 14.79
CA GLN A 200 11.95 9.50 14.45
C GLN A 200 12.81 8.61 15.35
N THR A 201 12.14 7.83 16.19
CA THR A 201 12.84 7.01 17.17
C THR A 201 13.80 6.09 16.43
N GLU A 202 14.93 5.70 17.02
CA GLU A 202 15.85 4.78 16.32
C GLU A 202 15.15 3.49 15.87
N ARG A 203 14.11 3.06 16.60
CA ARG A 203 13.22 1.97 16.23
C ARG A 203 12.46 2.24 14.94
N GLU A 204 11.86 3.42 14.80
CA GLU A 204 11.16 3.83 13.58
C GLU A 204 12.13 4.02 12.41
N LYS A 205 13.35 4.54 12.65
CA LYS A 205 14.40 4.65 11.62
C LYS A 205 14.85 3.29 11.12
N LYS A 206 15.13 2.35 12.04
CA LYS A 206 15.47 0.96 11.70
C LYS A 206 14.36 0.31 10.90
N LYS A 207 13.09 0.48 11.31
CA LYS A 207 11.95 -0.08 10.59
C LYS A 207 11.83 0.50 9.18
N LYS A 208 12.04 1.82 9.03
CA LYS A 208 12.06 2.49 7.72
C LYS A 208 13.17 1.92 6.82
N ILE A 209 14.42 1.91 7.30
CA ILE A 209 15.57 1.40 6.53
C ILE A 209 15.37 -0.08 6.12
N LEU A 210 14.85 -0.92 7.02
CA LEU A 210 14.59 -2.33 6.70
C LEU A 210 13.46 -2.49 5.68
N SER A 211 12.43 -1.63 5.76
CA SER A 211 11.36 -1.61 4.77
C SER A 211 11.87 -1.15 3.41
N ASP A 212 12.72 -0.11 3.36
CA ASP A 212 13.31 0.43 2.13
C ASP A 212 14.24 -0.61 1.46
N ARG A 213 14.96 -1.42 2.26
CA ARG A 213 15.79 -2.53 1.74
C ARG A 213 14.97 -3.74 1.27
N ARG A 214 13.71 -3.87 1.69
CA ARG A 214 12.87 -5.03 1.37
C ARG A 214 12.23 -4.85 0.00
N LYS A 215 12.76 -5.55 -0.99
CA LYS A 215 12.15 -5.66 -2.32
C LYS A 215 10.91 -6.54 -2.24
N THR A 216 9.76 -6.04 -2.71
CA THR A 216 8.54 -6.84 -2.85
C THR A 216 8.75 -7.88 -3.95
N LEU A 217 8.46 -9.14 -3.64
CA LEU A 217 8.58 -10.24 -4.60
C LEU A 217 7.21 -10.51 -5.21
N ASN A 218 7.15 -10.49 -6.55
CA ASN A 218 6.01 -11.00 -7.31
C ASN A 218 6.42 -12.32 -7.93
N ILE A 219 5.74 -13.42 -7.59
CA ILE A 219 6.11 -14.80 -7.96
C ILE A 219 5.05 -15.43 -8.88
N ASP A 220 3.83 -14.89 -8.91
CA ASP A 220 2.64 -15.59 -9.41
C ASP A 220 2.57 -15.73 -10.94
N HIS A 221 3.42 -15.01 -11.67
CA HIS A 221 3.39 -14.95 -13.14
C HIS A 221 4.75 -15.24 -13.79
N LEU A 222 5.66 -15.96 -13.11
CA LEU A 222 6.97 -16.32 -13.65
C LEU A 222 7.00 -17.75 -14.20
N ASN A 223 7.80 -17.95 -15.26
CA ASN A 223 8.09 -19.27 -15.83
C ASN A 223 9.13 -20.01 -14.97
N GLU A 224 9.23 -21.35 -15.08
CA GLU A 224 10.08 -22.19 -14.23
C GLU A 224 11.56 -21.79 -14.29
N ASP A 225 12.10 -21.51 -15.49
CA ASP A 225 13.48 -21.05 -15.64
C ASP A 225 13.75 -19.72 -14.94
N LYS A 226 12.80 -18.78 -15.04
CA LYS A 226 12.88 -17.48 -14.36
C LYS A 226 12.77 -17.61 -12.84
N LEU A 227 12.02 -18.60 -12.34
CA LEU A 227 11.96 -18.91 -10.92
C LEU A 227 13.29 -19.47 -10.41
N ARG A 228 13.98 -20.31 -11.20
CA ARG A 228 15.32 -20.82 -10.85
C ARG A 228 16.35 -19.70 -10.80
N GLU A 229 16.31 -18.76 -11.74
CA GLU A 229 17.17 -17.56 -11.71
C GLU A 229 16.88 -16.69 -10.48
N LYS A 230 15.60 -16.40 -10.19
CA LYS A 230 15.21 -15.61 -9.02
C LYS A 230 15.59 -16.28 -7.69
N ALA A 231 15.51 -17.61 -7.62
CA ALA A 231 15.98 -18.36 -6.45
C ALA A 231 17.49 -18.20 -6.25
N LYS A 232 18.28 -18.26 -7.32
CA LYS A 232 19.74 -18.01 -7.27
C LYS A 232 20.04 -16.58 -6.84
N GLU A 233 19.37 -15.58 -7.43
CA GLU A 233 19.56 -14.17 -7.04
C GLU A 233 19.26 -13.92 -5.55
N LEU A 234 18.19 -14.52 -5.02
CA LEU A 234 17.84 -14.40 -3.60
C LEU A 234 18.84 -15.11 -2.70
N TRP A 235 19.37 -16.26 -3.15
CA TRP A 235 20.41 -16.98 -2.44
C TRP A 235 21.72 -16.19 -2.41
N ASP A 236 22.16 -15.63 -3.53
CA ASP A 236 23.35 -14.76 -3.61
C ASP A 236 23.21 -13.51 -2.73
N TRP A 237 21.99 -12.93 -2.71
CA TRP A 237 21.68 -11.79 -1.84
C TRP A 237 21.77 -12.17 -0.36
N MET A 238 21.26 -13.35 0.02
CA MET A 238 21.39 -13.87 1.37
C MET A 238 22.86 -14.07 1.76
N GLN A 239 23.67 -14.68 0.89
CA GLN A 239 25.10 -14.89 1.14
C GLN A 239 25.86 -13.57 1.32
N THR A 240 25.53 -12.55 0.52
CA THR A 240 26.12 -11.22 0.66
C THR A 240 25.81 -10.62 2.04
N LEU A 241 24.55 -10.70 2.49
CA LEU A 241 24.15 -10.21 3.82
C LEU A 241 24.81 -10.97 4.97
N GLU A 242 25.03 -12.28 4.82
CA GLU A 242 25.75 -13.08 5.81
C GLU A 242 27.22 -12.70 5.90
N SER A 243 27.88 -12.47 4.76
CA SER A 243 29.25 -11.98 4.70
C SER A 243 29.39 -10.59 5.34
N GLU A 244 28.52 -9.64 5.01
CA GLU A 244 28.52 -8.30 5.64
C GLU A 244 28.31 -8.39 7.16
N LYS A 245 27.39 -9.26 7.61
CA LYS A 245 27.15 -9.48 9.04
C LYS A 245 28.41 -10.02 9.73
N PHE A 246 29.12 -10.96 9.12
CA PHE A 246 30.36 -11.50 9.67
C PHE A 246 31.43 -10.42 9.84
N ASP A 247 31.66 -9.62 8.79
CA ASP A 247 32.63 -8.50 8.84
C ASP A 247 32.28 -7.48 9.94
N HIS A 248 30.99 -7.15 10.09
CA HIS A 248 30.54 -6.26 11.15
C HIS A 248 30.73 -6.84 12.55
N ILE A 249 30.54 -8.15 12.72
CA ILE A 249 30.78 -8.84 13.99
C ILE A 249 32.26 -8.81 14.35
N GLU A 250 33.15 -9.12 13.41
CA GLU A 250 34.60 -9.10 13.64
C GLU A 250 35.11 -7.68 13.91
N LYS A 251 34.65 -6.68 13.14
CA LYS A 251 34.95 -5.26 13.40
C LYS A 251 34.51 -4.84 14.80
N LEU A 252 33.32 -5.25 15.24
CA LEU A 252 32.83 -4.94 16.59
C LEU A 252 33.68 -5.59 17.69
N LYS A 253 34.18 -6.82 17.48
CA LYS A 253 35.10 -7.49 18.42
C LYS A 253 36.41 -6.71 18.55
N MET A 254 37.00 -6.30 17.43
CA MET A 254 38.23 -5.49 17.44
C MET A 254 38.02 -4.13 18.11
N GLN A 255 36.94 -3.43 17.79
CA GLN A 255 36.60 -2.16 18.43
C GLN A 255 36.41 -2.28 19.94
N LYS A 256 35.80 -3.39 20.42
CA LYS A 256 35.68 -3.65 21.87
C LYS A 256 37.05 -3.81 22.54
N TYR A 257 37.98 -4.49 21.88
CA TYR A 257 39.35 -4.63 22.36
C TYR A 257 40.09 -3.29 22.39
N GLU A 258 40.00 -2.51 21.30
CA GLU A 258 40.58 -1.16 21.21
C GLU A 258 40.06 -0.23 22.31
N VAL A 259 38.73 -0.16 22.48
CA VAL A 259 38.11 0.66 23.54
C VAL A 259 38.59 0.24 24.93
N THR A 260 38.69 -1.06 25.18
CA THR A 260 39.18 -1.58 26.47
C THR A 260 40.64 -1.18 26.71
N THR A 261 41.47 -1.28 25.67
CA THR A 261 42.90 -0.92 25.73
C THR A 261 43.09 0.58 25.91
N LEU A 262 42.34 1.41 25.18
CA LEU A 262 42.36 2.86 25.30
C LEU A 262 41.90 3.32 26.69
N ARG A 263 40.88 2.68 27.27
CA ARG A 263 40.45 2.96 28.65
C ARG A 263 41.57 2.71 29.66
N LYS A 264 42.31 1.60 29.53
CA LYS A 264 43.47 1.31 30.40
C LYS A 264 44.58 2.34 30.24
N ARG A 265 44.92 2.72 29.00
CA ARG A 265 45.93 3.75 28.72
C ARG A 265 45.54 5.12 29.31
N VAL A 266 44.28 5.51 29.18
CA VAL A 266 43.77 6.76 29.79
C VAL A 266 43.88 6.69 31.31
N GLU A 267 43.55 5.55 31.92
CA GLU A 267 43.68 5.34 33.37
C GLU A 267 45.15 5.46 33.83
N GLU A 268 46.09 4.84 33.11
CA GLU A 268 47.53 4.95 33.39
C GLU A 268 48.02 6.39 33.30
N LEU A 269 47.68 7.10 32.21
CA LEU A 269 48.03 8.51 32.03
C LEU A 269 47.40 9.41 33.11
N SER A 270 46.20 9.08 33.59
CA SER A 270 45.54 9.83 34.66
C SER A 270 46.22 9.65 36.04
N LYS A 271 46.96 8.55 36.24
CA LYS A 271 47.73 8.28 37.47
C LYS A 271 49.09 8.98 37.48
N LEU A 272 49.69 9.27 36.32
CA LEU A 272 50.95 10.00 36.22
C LEU A 272 50.98 11.36 36.93
N PRO A 273 49.98 12.26 36.82
CA PRO A 273 49.99 13.52 37.57
C PRO A 273 49.87 13.33 39.09
N ALA A 274 49.33 12.20 39.57
CA ALA A 274 49.27 11.88 41.00
C ALA A 274 50.62 11.38 41.55
N LEU A 275 51.36 10.60 40.75
CA LEU A 275 52.72 10.14 41.09
C LEU A 275 53.76 11.27 40.99
N LEU A 276 53.63 12.17 40.01
CA LEU A 276 54.44 13.38 39.89
C LEU A 276 54.16 14.42 40.99
N ARG A 277 52.99 14.37 41.66
CA ARG A 277 52.69 15.20 42.84
C ARG A 277 53.29 14.64 44.13
N HIS A 278 53.40 13.31 44.27
CA HIS A 278 53.98 12.68 45.47
C HIS A 278 55.52 12.76 45.52
N SER A 279 56.20 12.84 44.39
CA SER A 279 57.68 12.96 44.35
C SER A 279 58.19 14.39 44.42
N ARG A 280 57.31 15.40 44.42
CA ARG A 280 57.68 16.82 44.23
C ARG A 280 57.34 17.72 45.42
N VAL A 281 57.29 17.17 46.64
CA VAL A 281 57.47 17.97 47.87
C VAL A 281 58.89 17.74 48.35
N PRO A 282 59.83 18.67 48.11
CA PRO A 282 61.16 18.59 48.68
C PRO A 282 61.02 18.55 50.20
N THR A 283 61.65 17.58 50.86
CA THR A 283 61.73 17.46 52.33
C THR A 283 62.15 18.78 53.01
N GLN A 284 62.88 19.64 52.30
CA GLN A 284 63.22 21.01 52.74
C GLN A 284 62.02 21.95 52.87
N VAL A 285 61.01 21.86 52.00
CA VAL A 285 59.81 22.73 52.05
C VAL A 285 58.93 22.37 53.24
N VAL A 286 58.87 21.08 53.60
CA VAL A 286 58.15 20.61 54.79
C VAL A 286 58.86 21.05 56.07
N SER A 287 60.20 21.03 56.12
CA SER A 287 60.97 21.50 57.29
C SER A 287 60.85 23.01 57.51
N ILE A 288 60.82 23.81 56.43
CA ILE A 288 60.65 25.27 56.49
C ILE A 288 59.23 25.62 56.97
N ARG A 289 58.19 24.93 56.48
CA ARG A 289 56.81 25.15 56.92
C ARG A 289 56.64 24.84 58.41
N ASN A 290 57.19 23.71 58.88
CA ASN A 290 57.16 23.35 60.30
C ASN A 290 57.89 24.39 61.17
N ARG A 291 59.05 24.91 60.73
CA ARG A 291 59.77 25.98 61.43
C ARG A 291 58.98 27.31 61.48
N ILE A 292 58.29 27.67 60.40
CA ILE A 292 57.45 28.88 60.36
C ILE A 292 56.26 28.74 61.32
N ASP A 293 55.62 27.57 61.37
CA ASP A 293 54.49 27.31 62.26
C ASP A 293 54.90 27.35 63.74
N ASP A 294 56.08 26.84 64.08
CA ASP A 294 56.64 26.93 65.44
C ASP A 294 56.97 28.38 65.84
N LEU A 295 57.59 29.15 64.93
CA LEU A 295 57.86 30.57 65.16
C LEU A 295 56.57 31.39 65.35
N GLN A 296 55.51 31.09 64.59
CA GLN A 296 54.20 31.72 64.76
C GLN A 296 53.51 31.32 66.07
N LYS A 297 53.70 30.08 66.55
CA LYS A 297 53.23 29.63 67.88
C LYS A 297 53.89 30.41 69.01
N HIS A 298 55.20 30.64 68.93
CA HIS A 298 55.93 31.43 69.94
C HIS A 298 55.56 32.92 69.90
N SER A 299 55.33 33.48 68.71
CA SER A 299 54.86 34.86 68.54
C SER A 299 53.45 35.08 69.12
N LYS A 300 52.49 34.17 68.84
CA LYS A 300 51.13 34.25 69.41
C LYS A 300 51.11 34.05 70.93
N LYS A 301 51.97 33.20 71.50
CA LYS A 301 52.15 33.08 72.95
C LYS A 301 52.72 34.35 73.58
N GLY A 302 53.66 35.02 72.91
CA GLY A 302 54.21 36.31 73.35
C GLY A 302 53.19 37.47 73.29
N ALA A 303 52.33 37.48 72.27
CA ALA A 303 51.25 38.47 72.14
C ALA A 303 50.14 38.26 73.19
N ALA A 304 49.81 37.01 73.54
CA ALA A 304 48.85 36.70 74.59
C ALA A 304 49.33 37.09 76.00
N ALA A 305 50.65 37.01 76.26
CA ALA A 305 51.24 37.39 77.54
C ALA A 305 51.29 38.92 77.76
N ARG A 306 51.43 39.74 76.69
CA ARG A 306 51.41 41.22 76.78
C ARG A 306 50.02 41.82 76.98
N ARG A 307 48.94 41.04 76.77
CA ARG A 307 47.55 41.50 76.90
C ARG A 307 46.94 41.28 78.29
N ARG A 308 47.73 40.74 79.25
CA ARG A 308 47.34 40.42 80.63
C ARG A 308 47.99 41.33 81.68
N LYS A 309 48.51 42.49 81.28
CA LYS A 309 49.09 43.49 82.18
C LYS A 309 48.29 44.77 82.13
#